data_AF-F8JJZ2-F1
#
_entry.id   AF-F8JJZ2-F1
#
_cell.length_a   1.000
_cell.length_b   1.000
_cell.length_c   1.000
_cell.angle_alpha   90.00
_cell.angle_beta   90.00
_cell.angle_gamma   90.00
#
_symmetry.space_group_name_H-M   'P 1'
#
loop_
_entity.id
_entity.type
_entity.pdbx_description
1 polymer ?
#
loop_
_entity_poly.entity_id
_entity_poly.type
_entity_poly.pdbx_seq_one_letter_code
_entity_poly.pdbx_strand_id
1 'polypeptide(L)'
;MEREGAYVTVRAELPPFDHPPVEIGLGVLRPGMARTAGQVADAAITWLAPAAYLRDVLVPALEAGARERGRAAPRVVSVLHAALTRPGRDPYLLAYACSHNHLGAPHYTDMLRRAGLAVDPADPRAGARALVDGGVFASGGPGEVADAVAALRAAGADEVVVNVSGVAAVEGFRSALRDLEEILEAVAGRPGAG
;
A
#
# COMPACT_ATOMS: atom_id res chain seq x y z
N MET A 1 30.82 -9.50 -17.50
CA MET A 1 30.53 -9.66 -16.08
C MET A 1 30.01 -11.06 -15.91
N GLU A 2 30.72 -11.88 -15.13
CA GLU A 2 30.22 -13.17 -14.69
C GLU A 2 29.66 -12.96 -13.28
N ARG A 3 28.39 -13.27 -13.08
CA ARG A 3 27.80 -13.34 -11.74
C ARG A 3 27.25 -14.73 -11.51
N GLU A 4 27.71 -15.33 -10.43
CA GLU A 4 27.25 -16.63 -9.96
C GLU A 4 26.59 -16.42 -8.60
N GLY A 5 25.30 -16.74 -8.54
CA GLY A 5 24.53 -16.75 -7.31
C GLY A 5 23.93 -18.12 -7.08
N ALA A 6 23.43 -18.36 -5.86
CA ALA A 6 22.82 -19.64 -5.49
C ALA A 6 21.64 -20.06 -6.39
N TYR A 7 20.98 -19.08 -7.03
CA TYR A 7 19.78 -19.32 -7.85
C TYR A 7 19.96 -18.97 -9.33
N VAL A 8 20.93 -18.12 -9.68
CA VAL A 8 21.09 -17.60 -11.05
C VAL A 8 22.57 -17.42 -11.35
N THR A 9 23.00 -17.96 -12.48
CA THR A 9 24.32 -17.70 -13.08
C THR A 9 24.13 -16.98 -14.40
N VAL A 10 24.80 -15.83 -14.57
CA VAL A 10 24.77 -15.03 -15.79
C VAL A 10 26.18 -14.85 -16.32
N ARG A 11 26.36 -15.16 -17.61
CA ARG A 11 27.57 -14.93 -18.40
C ARG A 11 27.24 -14.08 -19.61
N ALA A 12 26.94 -12.80 -19.36
CA ALA A 12 26.62 -11.82 -20.38
C ALA A 12 26.94 -10.41 -19.88
N GLU A 13 27.16 -9.49 -20.81
CA GLU A 13 27.20 -8.04 -20.52
C GLU A 13 26.14 -7.34 -21.36
N LEU A 14 25.46 -6.38 -20.75
CA LEU A 14 24.64 -5.43 -21.48
C LEU A 14 25.56 -4.30 -21.97
N PRO A 15 25.48 -3.90 -23.25
CA PRO A 15 26.19 -2.72 -23.72
C PRO A 15 25.69 -1.49 -22.95
N PRO A 16 26.57 -0.53 -22.63
CA PRO A 16 26.16 0.71 -21.98
C PRO A 16 25.15 1.45 -22.87
N PHE A 17 24.08 1.93 -22.25
CA PHE A 17 23.04 2.72 -22.90
C PHE A 17 22.72 3.93 -22.01
N ASP A 18 22.53 5.10 -22.62
CA ASP A 18 22.17 6.30 -21.86
C ASP A 18 20.69 6.22 -21.47
N HIS A 19 20.40 6.16 -20.17
CA HIS A 19 19.04 6.05 -19.66
C HIS A 19 18.91 6.77 -18.30
N PRO A 20 17.71 7.28 -17.96
CA PRO A 20 17.42 7.75 -16.61
C PRO A 20 17.62 6.64 -15.56
N PRO A 21 17.99 6.96 -14.31
CA PRO A 21 18.11 5.97 -13.25
C PRO A 21 16.86 5.09 -13.13
N VAL A 22 17.05 3.78 -12.95
CA VAL A 22 15.97 2.83 -12.71
C VAL A 22 15.87 2.59 -11.20
N GLU A 23 14.72 2.93 -10.62
CA GLU A 23 14.44 2.67 -9.20
C GLU A 23 13.90 1.25 -9.00
N ILE A 24 14.33 0.59 -7.93
CA ILE A 24 13.88 -0.74 -7.54
C ILE A 24 12.86 -0.64 -6.41
N GLY A 25 11.59 -0.95 -6.73
CA GLY A 25 10.52 -1.07 -5.73
C GLY A 25 10.32 -2.51 -5.26
N LEU A 26 10.18 -2.72 -3.96
CA LEU A 26 9.81 -4.03 -3.38
C LEU A 26 8.46 -3.97 -2.67
N GLY A 27 7.60 -4.95 -2.94
CA GLY A 27 6.39 -5.17 -2.15
C GLY A 27 6.76 -5.62 -0.73
N VAL A 28 6.19 -4.97 0.29
CA VAL A 28 6.52 -5.20 1.70
C VAL A 28 5.25 -5.45 2.49
N LEU A 29 5.21 -6.62 3.15
CA LEU A 29 4.07 -7.02 3.99
C LEU A 29 4.47 -7.29 5.45
N ARG A 30 5.72 -7.70 5.69
CA ARG A 30 6.19 -8.19 7.00
C ARG A 30 7.57 -7.64 7.34
N PRO A 31 7.97 -7.62 8.64
CA PRO A 31 9.25 -7.06 9.10
C PRO A 31 10.48 -7.61 8.37
N GLY A 32 10.52 -8.91 8.06
CA GLY A 32 11.65 -9.50 7.32
C GLY A 32 11.78 -8.92 5.91
N MET A 33 10.65 -8.75 5.21
CA MET A 33 10.62 -8.13 3.87
C MET A 33 10.97 -6.65 3.94
N ALA A 34 10.45 -5.94 4.94
CA ALA A 34 10.76 -4.53 5.19
C ALA A 34 12.26 -4.34 5.42
N ARG A 35 12.86 -5.18 6.25
CA ARG A 35 14.31 -5.20 6.48
C ARG A 35 15.10 -5.47 5.21
N THR A 36 14.71 -6.45 4.41
CA THR A 36 15.35 -6.71 3.11
C THR A 36 15.20 -5.51 2.17
N ALA A 37 14.02 -4.89 2.09
CA ALA A 37 13.82 -3.69 1.29
C ALA A 37 14.69 -2.53 1.76
N GLY A 38 14.82 -2.33 3.08
CA GLY A 38 15.76 -1.38 3.66
C GLY A 38 17.19 -1.56 3.16
N GLN A 39 17.62 -2.81 2.95
CA GLN A 39 18.97 -3.13 2.51
C GLN A 39 19.21 -2.86 1.01
N VAL A 40 18.19 -2.99 0.16
CA VAL A 40 18.42 -3.09 -1.31
C VAL A 40 17.50 -2.25 -2.19
N ALA A 41 16.32 -1.84 -1.72
CA ALA A 41 15.32 -1.16 -2.53
C ALA A 41 15.44 0.37 -2.44
N ASP A 42 14.87 1.04 -3.44
CA ASP A 42 14.69 2.50 -3.45
C ASP A 42 13.29 2.88 -2.98
N ALA A 43 12.31 1.98 -3.17
CA ALA A 43 10.95 2.11 -2.64
C ALA A 43 10.44 0.82 -1.98
N ALA A 44 9.69 0.97 -0.90
CA ALA A 44 8.97 -0.09 -0.22
C ALA A 44 7.46 0.14 -0.37
N ILE A 45 6.78 -0.78 -1.07
CA ILE A 45 5.38 -0.64 -1.46
C ILE A 45 4.51 -1.52 -0.58
N THR A 46 3.56 -0.94 0.16
CA THR A 46 2.70 -1.67 1.09
C THR A 46 1.26 -1.74 0.60
N TRP A 47 0.63 -2.91 0.76
CA TRP A 47 -0.75 -3.16 0.37
C TRP A 47 -1.59 -3.57 1.58
N LEU A 48 -2.72 -2.89 1.81
CA LEU A 48 -3.62 -3.09 2.96
C LEU A 48 -2.97 -2.91 4.35
N ALA A 49 -1.79 -2.30 4.43
CA ALA A 49 -1.12 -2.06 5.71
C ALA A 49 -1.80 -0.90 6.45
N PRO A 50 -2.37 -1.12 7.65
CA PRO A 50 -2.94 -0.03 8.43
C PRO A 50 -1.84 0.95 8.89
N ALA A 51 -2.21 2.23 9.08
CA ALA A 51 -1.26 3.28 9.46
C ALA A 51 -0.44 2.95 10.73
N ALA A 52 -1.07 2.36 11.75
CA ALA A 52 -0.36 1.95 12.97
C ALA A 52 0.69 0.86 12.68
N TYR A 53 0.36 -0.14 11.87
CA TYR A 53 1.30 -1.18 11.50
C TYR A 53 2.44 -0.64 10.62
N LEU A 54 2.16 0.32 9.74
CA LEU A 54 3.18 1.01 8.97
C LEU A 54 4.20 1.69 9.90
N ARG A 55 3.72 2.55 10.81
CA ARG A 55 4.54 3.33 11.75
C ARG A 55 5.30 2.45 12.75
N ASP A 56 4.61 1.49 13.35
CA ASP A 56 5.14 0.78 14.52
C ASP A 56 5.94 -0.48 14.13
N VAL A 57 5.75 -1.00 12.91
CA VAL A 57 6.30 -2.29 12.49
C VAL A 57 7.14 -2.19 11.22
N LEU A 58 6.63 -1.58 10.15
CA LEU A 58 7.30 -1.60 8.85
C LEU A 58 8.40 -0.55 8.74
N VAL A 59 8.13 0.70 9.11
CA VAL A 59 9.10 1.80 9.05
C VAL A 59 10.36 1.49 9.88
N PRO A 60 10.27 1.06 11.15
CA PRO A 60 11.47 0.72 11.93
C PRO A 60 12.27 -0.44 11.32
N ALA A 61 11.61 -1.41 10.69
CA ALA A 61 12.27 -2.53 10.05
C ALA A 61 13.01 -2.11 8.76
N LEU A 62 12.42 -1.19 7.97
CA LEU A 62 13.06 -0.57 6.80
C LEU A 62 14.33 0.19 7.21
N GLU A 63 14.22 1.05 8.21
CA GLU A 63 15.36 1.83 8.74
C GLU A 63 16.47 0.91 9.27
N ALA A 64 16.11 -0.16 9.97
CA ALA A 64 17.06 -1.15 10.45
C ALA A 64 17.82 -1.83 9.31
N GLY A 65 17.11 -2.23 8.24
CA GLY A 65 17.74 -2.80 7.05
C GLY A 65 18.69 -1.82 6.35
N ALA A 66 18.27 -0.57 6.22
CA ALA A 66 19.07 0.48 5.58
C ALA A 66 20.37 0.77 6.34
N ARG A 67 20.28 0.89 7.67
CA ARG A 67 21.43 1.11 8.56
C ARG A 67 22.47 -0.02 8.47
N GLU A 68 22.05 -1.27 8.30
CA GLU A 68 22.98 -2.40 8.13
C GLU A 68 23.79 -2.37 6.85
N ARG A 69 23.30 -1.66 5.83
CA ARG A 69 24.00 -1.48 4.56
C ARG A 69 24.61 -0.09 4.43
N GLY A 70 24.52 0.74 5.47
CA GLY A 70 25.03 2.11 5.45
C GLY A 70 24.39 2.97 4.36
N ARG A 71 23.09 2.75 4.06
CA ARG A 71 22.34 3.50 3.04
C ARG A 71 21.16 4.25 3.63
N ALA A 72 20.59 5.16 2.82
CA ALA A 72 19.30 5.77 3.13
C ALA A 72 18.18 4.71 3.09
N ALA A 73 17.17 4.88 3.95
CA ALA A 73 15.97 4.06 3.90
C ALA A 73 15.21 4.30 2.58
N PRO A 74 14.58 3.26 2.01
CA PRO A 74 13.74 3.42 0.83
C PRO A 74 12.54 4.30 1.13
N ARG A 75 12.02 4.98 0.11
CA ARG A 75 10.74 5.69 0.21
C ARG A 75 9.62 4.70 0.51
N VAL A 76 8.67 5.09 1.32
CA VAL A 76 7.50 4.28 1.67
C VAL A 76 6.32 4.70 0.79
N VAL A 77 5.84 3.76 -0.02
CA VAL A 77 4.66 3.92 -0.88
C VAL A 77 3.52 3.11 -0.28
N SER A 78 2.51 3.77 0.29
CA SER A 78 1.35 3.10 0.86
C SER A 78 0.14 3.15 -0.07
N VAL A 79 -0.51 2.02 -0.30
CA VAL A 79 -1.74 1.93 -1.11
C VAL A 79 -2.96 2.07 -0.20
N LEU A 80 -3.67 3.20 -0.33
CA LEU A 80 -4.95 3.46 0.33
C LEU A 80 -6.10 3.05 -0.59
N HIS A 81 -6.88 2.05 -0.21
CA HIS A 81 -8.13 1.75 -0.90
C HIS A 81 -9.19 2.75 -0.45
N ALA A 82 -9.90 3.35 -1.40
CA ALA A 82 -10.84 4.41 -1.09
C ALA A 82 -12.12 4.37 -1.95
N ALA A 83 -13.21 4.83 -1.37
CA ALA A 83 -14.44 5.13 -2.09
C ALA A 83 -15.22 6.25 -1.42
N LEU A 84 -15.76 7.18 -2.21
CA LEU A 84 -16.63 8.21 -1.68
C LEU A 84 -18.02 7.65 -1.38
N THR A 85 -18.61 8.10 -0.27
CA THR A 85 -20.00 7.77 0.08
C THR A 85 -20.94 8.37 -0.94
N ARG A 86 -21.80 7.54 -1.53
CA ARG A 86 -22.85 7.96 -2.46
C ARG A 86 -24.14 7.18 -2.19
N PRO A 87 -25.33 7.72 -2.55
CA PRO A 87 -26.60 7.01 -2.36
C PRO A 87 -26.56 5.60 -2.99
N GLY A 88 -26.94 4.58 -2.21
CA GLY A 88 -27.00 3.20 -2.66
C GLY A 88 -25.67 2.46 -2.77
N ARG A 89 -24.54 3.12 -2.44
CA ARG A 89 -23.21 2.51 -2.52
C ARG A 89 -22.85 1.82 -1.20
N ASP A 90 -22.57 0.52 -1.27
CA ASP A 90 -22.16 -0.28 -0.12
C ASP A 90 -20.62 -0.36 -0.03
N PRO A 91 -19.97 0.31 0.93
CA PRO A 91 -18.51 0.29 1.05
C PRO A 91 -17.95 -1.11 1.33
N TYR A 92 -18.72 -1.99 1.98
CA TYR A 92 -18.28 -3.36 2.28
C TYR A 92 -18.23 -4.21 1.00
N LEU A 93 -19.17 -4.01 0.08
CA LEU A 93 -19.13 -4.63 -1.25
C LEU A 93 -17.94 -4.12 -2.06
N LEU A 94 -17.65 -2.82 -2.02
CA LEU A 94 -16.51 -2.23 -2.73
C LEU A 94 -15.18 -2.76 -2.20
N ALA A 95 -15.02 -2.80 -0.87
CA ALA A 95 -13.83 -3.34 -0.21
C ALA A 95 -13.63 -4.83 -0.55
N TYR A 96 -14.71 -5.60 -0.57
CA TYR A 96 -14.68 -7.00 -1.00
C TYR A 96 -14.24 -7.12 -2.46
N ALA A 97 -14.83 -6.33 -3.36
CA ALA A 97 -14.56 -6.40 -4.80
C ALA A 97 -13.07 -6.17 -5.14
N CYS A 98 -12.36 -5.28 -4.43
CA CYS A 98 -10.94 -5.04 -4.68
C CYS A 98 -9.99 -5.93 -3.86
N SER A 99 -10.44 -6.47 -2.72
CA SER A 99 -9.53 -7.09 -1.74
C SER A 99 -9.75 -8.59 -1.53
N HIS A 100 -10.81 -9.21 -2.08
CA HIS A 100 -11.16 -10.59 -1.75
C HIS A 100 -10.01 -11.60 -2.00
N ASN A 101 -9.23 -11.44 -3.07
CA ASN A 101 -8.07 -12.31 -3.34
C ASN A 101 -7.00 -12.21 -2.25
N HIS A 102 -6.73 -10.99 -1.77
CA HIS A 102 -5.78 -10.74 -0.68
C HIS A 102 -6.34 -11.25 0.65
N LEU A 103 -7.63 -11.07 0.89
CA LEU A 103 -8.31 -11.58 2.08
C LEU A 103 -8.37 -13.11 2.10
N GLY A 104 -8.36 -13.79 0.94
CA GLY A 104 -8.21 -15.25 0.86
C GLY A 104 -6.77 -15.76 1.05
N ALA A 105 -5.77 -14.89 1.07
CA ALA A 105 -4.37 -15.27 1.15
C ALA A 105 -3.87 -15.32 2.61
N PRO A 106 -3.35 -16.48 3.10
CA PRO A 106 -2.95 -16.63 4.52
C PRO A 106 -1.89 -15.63 5.00
N HIS A 107 -1.01 -15.18 4.10
CA HIS A 107 0.04 -14.23 4.46
C HIS A 107 -0.47 -12.81 4.69
N TYR A 108 -1.52 -12.40 3.96
CA TYR A 108 -2.20 -11.12 4.16
C TYR A 108 -3.06 -11.12 5.42
N THR A 109 -3.84 -12.17 5.65
CA THR A 109 -4.69 -12.25 6.85
C THR A 109 -3.88 -12.40 8.13
N ASP A 110 -2.72 -13.07 8.10
CA ASP A 110 -1.76 -13.02 9.22
C ASP A 110 -1.22 -11.61 9.48
N MET A 111 -0.86 -10.86 8.43
CA MET A 111 -0.43 -9.46 8.59
C MET A 111 -1.53 -8.60 9.21
N LEU A 112 -2.75 -8.67 8.68
CA LEU A 112 -3.89 -7.90 9.16
C LEU A 112 -4.25 -8.25 10.61
N ARG A 113 -4.19 -9.53 10.99
CA ARG A 113 -4.36 -9.95 12.40
C ARG A 113 -3.27 -9.38 13.32
N ARG A 114 -2.01 -9.38 12.89
CA ARG A 114 -0.91 -8.72 13.63
C ARG A 114 -1.12 -7.21 13.73
N ALA A 115 -1.77 -6.62 12.74
CA ALA A 115 -2.14 -5.22 12.72
C ALA A 115 -3.43 -4.90 13.50
N GLY A 116 -4.04 -5.90 14.15
CA GLY A 116 -5.21 -5.73 15.03
C GLY A 116 -6.58 -5.97 14.37
N LEU A 117 -6.62 -6.41 13.11
CA LEU A 117 -7.89 -6.68 12.43
C LEU A 117 -8.32 -8.14 12.57
N ALA A 118 -9.58 -8.37 12.93
CA ALA A 118 -10.18 -9.69 12.98
C ALA A 118 -10.54 -10.18 11.57
N VAL A 119 -9.59 -10.83 10.90
CA VAL A 119 -9.78 -11.41 9.56
C VAL A 119 -9.45 -12.89 9.51
N ASP A 120 -10.20 -13.64 8.72
CA ASP A 120 -10.03 -15.08 8.49
C ASP A 120 -10.06 -15.33 6.97
N PRO A 121 -9.08 -16.04 6.39
CA PRO A 121 -9.10 -16.37 4.96
C PRO A 121 -10.30 -17.23 4.54
N ALA A 122 -10.96 -17.92 5.47
CA ALA A 122 -12.19 -18.65 5.21
C ALA A 122 -13.44 -17.74 5.08
N ASP A 123 -13.38 -16.50 5.57
CA ASP A 123 -14.46 -15.51 5.41
C ASP A 123 -13.94 -14.14 4.91
N PRO A 124 -13.63 -14.03 3.60
CA PRO A 124 -13.22 -12.76 3.01
C PRO A 124 -14.30 -11.67 3.07
N ARG A 125 -15.59 -12.01 3.26
CA ARG A 125 -16.65 -11.00 3.41
C ARG A 125 -16.60 -10.34 4.78
N ALA A 126 -16.40 -11.10 5.85
CA ALA A 126 -16.09 -10.53 7.15
C ALA A 126 -14.79 -9.75 7.14
N GLY A 127 -13.77 -10.26 6.42
CA GLY A 127 -12.53 -9.54 6.19
C GLY A 127 -12.73 -8.16 5.58
N ALA A 128 -13.56 -8.05 4.53
CA ALA A 128 -13.86 -6.78 3.88
C ALA A 128 -14.56 -5.78 4.82
N ARG A 129 -15.47 -6.27 5.69
CA ARG A 129 -16.06 -5.44 6.75
C ARG A 129 -14.99 -4.91 7.71
N ALA A 130 -14.11 -5.77 8.19
CA ALA A 130 -13.01 -5.38 9.06
C ALA A 130 -12.06 -4.35 8.41
N LEU A 131 -11.84 -4.41 7.09
CA LEU A 131 -11.03 -3.41 6.39
C LEU A 131 -11.68 -2.01 6.42
N VAL A 132 -13.00 -1.94 6.21
CA VAL A 132 -13.75 -0.67 6.25
C VAL A 132 -13.83 -0.16 7.68
N ASP A 133 -14.27 -0.99 8.63
CA ASP A 133 -14.45 -0.62 10.03
C ASP A 133 -13.12 -0.27 10.72
N GLY A 134 -12.02 -0.89 10.27
CA GLY A 134 -10.65 -0.61 10.73
C GLY A 134 -9.93 0.52 9.98
N GLY A 135 -10.59 1.20 9.04
CA GLY A 135 -10.02 2.33 8.29
C GLY A 135 -8.90 1.98 7.31
N VAL A 136 -8.72 0.69 6.98
CA VAL A 136 -7.78 0.21 5.95
C VAL A 136 -8.34 0.45 4.55
N PHE A 137 -9.66 0.38 4.43
CA PHE A 137 -10.42 0.90 3.31
C PHE A 137 -11.09 2.20 3.77
N ALA A 138 -10.68 3.34 3.21
CA ALA A 138 -11.27 4.63 3.55
C ALA A 138 -12.59 4.83 2.80
N SER A 139 -13.68 4.95 3.54
CA SER A 139 -14.97 5.35 2.98
C SER A 139 -15.57 6.51 3.75
N GLY A 140 -16.06 7.51 3.03
CA GLY A 140 -16.54 8.76 3.60
C GLY A 140 -16.69 9.84 2.53
N GLY A 141 -16.81 11.09 2.95
CA GLY A 141 -16.67 12.25 2.06
C GLY A 141 -15.21 12.48 1.63
N PRO A 142 -14.96 13.37 0.65
CA PRO A 142 -13.60 13.67 0.17
C PRO A 142 -12.65 14.11 1.30
N GLY A 143 -13.15 14.91 2.24
CA GLY A 143 -12.39 15.36 3.41
C GLY A 143 -11.90 14.20 4.27
N GLU A 144 -12.76 13.22 4.58
CA GLU A 144 -12.44 12.05 5.41
C GLU A 144 -11.43 11.11 4.72
N VAL A 145 -11.59 10.89 3.41
CA VAL A 145 -10.61 10.09 2.66
C VAL A 145 -9.24 10.78 2.64
N ALA A 146 -9.23 12.10 2.47
CA ALA A 146 -7.98 12.84 2.47
C ALA A 146 -7.37 12.98 3.90
N ASP A 147 -8.15 12.83 4.99
CA ASP A 147 -7.60 12.61 6.34
C ASP A 147 -6.91 11.24 6.45
N ALA A 148 -7.48 10.20 5.85
CA ALA A 148 -6.84 8.88 5.81
C ALA A 148 -5.51 8.92 5.03
N VAL A 149 -5.43 9.70 3.95
CA VAL A 149 -4.15 9.98 3.25
C VAL A 149 -3.15 10.66 4.18
N ALA A 150 -3.57 11.71 4.89
CA ALA A 150 -2.71 12.43 5.84
C ALA A 150 -2.24 11.53 6.99
N ALA A 151 -3.11 10.63 7.48
CA ALA A 151 -2.77 9.68 8.53
C ALA A 151 -1.69 8.68 8.08
N LEU A 152 -1.72 8.21 6.82
CA LEU A 152 -0.66 7.38 6.25
C LEU A 152 0.66 8.14 6.13
N ARG A 153 0.61 9.41 5.69
CA ARG A 153 1.81 10.25 5.64
C ARG A 153 2.43 10.46 7.02
N ALA A 154 1.60 10.78 8.02
CA ALA A 154 2.03 10.91 9.41
C ALA A 154 2.57 9.59 10.00
N ALA A 155 2.14 8.45 9.46
CA ALA A 155 2.66 7.13 9.82
C ALA A 155 3.97 6.74 9.11
N GLY A 156 4.51 7.62 8.26
CA GLY A 156 5.78 7.41 7.57
C GLY A 156 5.67 7.03 6.10
N ALA A 157 4.51 7.22 5.46
CA ALA A 157 4.40 7.11 4.00
C ALA A 157 4.91 8.39 3.30
N ASP A 158 5.92 8.26 2.44
CA ASP A 158 6.39 9.34 1.56
C ASP A 158 5.41 9.56 0.39
N GLU A 159 4.81 8.48 -0.10
CA GLU A 159 3.83 8.48 -1.18
C GLU A 159 2.59 7.68 -0.77
N VAL A 160 1.41 8.20 -1.13
CA VAL A 160 0.14 7.49 -0.93
C VAL A 160 -0.54 7.31 -2.27
N VAL A 161 -0.70 6.06 -2.68
CA VAL A 161 -1.44 5.69 -3.89
C VAL A 161 -2.91 5.56 -3.53
N VAL A 162 -3.75 6.44 -4.06
CA VAL A 162 -5.21 6.36 -3.91
C VAL A 162 -5.75 5.33 -4.90
N ASN A 163 -6.28 4.23 -4.36
CA ASN A 163 -6.79 3.11 -5.13
C ASN A 163 -8.33 3.06 -5.05
N VAL A 164 -8.98 3.45 -6.15
CA VAL A 164 -10.45 3.42 -6.33
C VAL A 164 -10.93 2.17 -7.09
N SER A 165 -10.14 1.09 -7.12
CA SER A 165 -10.46 -0.12 -7.90
C SER A 165 -11.75 -0.82 -7.45
N GLY A 166 -12.12 -0.72 -6.16
CA GLY A 166 -13.40 -1.23 -5.66
C GLY A 166 -14.59 -0.54 -6.33
N VAL A 167 -14.52 0.79 -6.46
CA VAL A 167 -15.52 1.59 -7.19
C VAL A 167 -15.51 1.21 -8.67
N ALA A 168 -14.33 1.07 -9.28
CA ALA A 168 -14.24 0.73 -10.69
C ALA A 168 -14.87 -0.64 -11.01
N ALA A 169 -14.69 -1.61 -10.11
CA ALA A 169 -15.21 -2.97 -10.26
C ALA A 169 -16.73 -3.06 -10.11
N VAL A 170 -17.34 -2.24 -9.25
CA VAL A 170 -18.78 -2.32 -8.93
C VAL A 170 -19.61 -1.24 -9.65
N GLU A 171 -19.10 -0.01 -9.70
CA GLU A 171 -19.79 1.19 -10.21
C GLU A 171 -19.28 1.62 -11.59
N GLY A 172 -18.20 1.00 -12.08
CA GLY A 172 -17.58 1.29 -13.36
C GLY A 172 -16.52 2.41 -13.32
N PHE A 173 -15.67 2.42 -14.35
CA PHE A 173 -14.49 3.28 -14.44
C PHE A 173 -14.79 4.79 -14.35
N ARG A 174 -15.90 5.25 -14.97
CA ARG A 174 -16.29 6.67 -14.90
C ARG A 174 -16.62 7.12 -13.48
N SER A 175 -17.30 6.27 -12.70
CA SER A 175 -17.62 6.56 -11.30
C SER A 175 -16.36 6.62 -10.43
N ALA A 176 -15.40 5.74 -10.73
CA ALA A 176 -14.11 5.69 -10.04
C ALA A 176 -13.23 6.92 -10.35
N LEU A 177 -13.18 7.38 -11.60
CA LEU A 177 -12.46 8.61 -11.95
C LEU A 177 -13.04 9.83 -11.25
N ARG A 178 -14.38 9.95 -11.17
CA ARG A 178 -15.02 11.03 -10.41
C ARG A 178 -14.66 11.00 -8.93
N ASP A 179 -14.66 9.82 -8.30
CA ASP A 179 -14.19 9.69 -6.90
C ASP A 179 -12.74 10.15 -6.79
N LEU A 180 -11.88 9.70 -7.70
CA LEU A 180 -10.46 10.02 -7.67
C LEU A 180 -10.21 11.52 -7.84
N GLU A 181 -10.89 12.19 -8.77
CA GLU A 181 -10.82 13.64 -8.97
C GLU A 181 -11.20 14.40 -7.68
N GLU A 182 -12.37 14.10 -7.11
CA GLU A 182 -12.85 14.73 -5.87
C GLU A 182 -11.91 14.47 -4.67
N ILE A 183 -11.34 13.26 -4.55
CA ILE A 183 -10.37 12.93 -3.51
C ILE A 183 -9.08 13.73 -3.71
N LEU A 184 -8.54 13.77 -4.93
CA LEU A 184 -7.28 14.47 -5.22
C LEU A 184 -7.41 15.99 -5.02
N GLU A 185 -8.55 16.58 -5.36
CA GLU A 185 -8.86 17.99 -5.05
C GLU A 185 -8.87 18.22 -3.53
N ALA A 186 -9.49 17.33 -2.76
CA ALA A 186 -9.51 17.44 -1.30
C ALA A 186 -8.12 17.23 -0.66
N VAL A 187 -7.27 16.37 -1.23
CA VAL A 187 -5.87 16.22 -0.79
C VAL A 187 -5.07 17.48 -1.10
N ALA A 188 -5.19 18.04 -2.31
CA ALA A 188 -4.46 19.23 -2.73
C ALA A 188 -4.89 20.49 -1.97
N GLY A 189 -6.16 20.57 -1.56
CA GLY A 189 -6.70 21.68 -0.77
C GLY A 189 -6.24 21.71 0.69
N ARG A 190 -5.54 20.68 1.20
CA ARG A 190 -5.04 20.65 2.59
C ARG A 190 -3.71 21.41 2.72
N PRO A 191 -3.57 22.31 3.71
CA PRO A 191 -2.29 22.95 3.99
C PRO A 191 -1.26 21.91 4.46
N GLY A 192 -0.09 21.87 3.79
CA GLY A 192 1.00 20.92 4.07
C GLY A 192 1.21 19.82 3.01
N ALA A 193 0.55 19.91 1.85
CA ALA A 193 0.68 18.94 0.75
C ALA A 193 1.91 19.17 -0.18
N GLY A 194 3.00 19.75 0.32
CA GLY A 194 4.22 20.05 -0.43
C GLY A 194 5.47 19.48 0.22
#